data_AF-A0A392NDZ6-F1
#
_entry.id   AF-A0A392NDZ6-F1
#
_cell.length_a   1.000
_cell.length_b   1.000
_cell.length_c   1.000
_cell.angle_alpha   90.00
_cell.angle_beta   90.00
_cell.angle_gamma   90.00
#
_symmetry.space_group_name_H-M   'P 1'
#
loop_
_entity.id
_entity.type
_entity.pdbx_description
1 polymer ?
#
loop_
_entity_poly.entity_id
_entity_poly.type
_entity_poly.pdbx_seq_one_letter_code
_entity_poly.pdbx_strand_id
1 'polypeptide(L)' 'MPPLISSPSSHGIRSLSDLEKVAVLGHGNGGIVYKVHHKKNNSFYALKVLNFDRNGIGFRQPPTLEAEILKRVVDSPYI' A
#
# COMPACT_ATOMS: atom_id res chain seq x y z
N MET A 1 -12.47 -8.37 -31.70
CA MET A 1 -12.04 -7.39 -30.69
C MET A 1 -10.99 -8.07 -29.81
N PRO A 2 -9.77 -7.52 -29.67
CA PRO A 2 -8.82 -8.01 -28.69
C PRO A 2 -9.31 -7.64 -27.27
N PRO A 3 -8.94 -8.42 -26.22
CA PRO A 3 -9.33 -8.11 -24.86
C PRO A 3 -8.64 -6.83 -24.40
N LEU A 4 -9.41 -5.95 -23.75
CA LEU A 4 -8.88 -4.78 -23.06
C LEU A 4 -8.00 -5.26 -21.92
N ILE A 5 -6.69 -5.04 -22.03
CA ILE A 5 -5.73 -5.26 -20.96
C ILE A 5 -6.19 -4.35 -19.81
N SER A 6 -6.73 -4.97 -18.76
CA SER A 6 -7.07 -4.29 -17.52
C SER A 6 -5.79 -3.61 -17.03
N SER A 7 -5.74 -2.29 -17.10
CA SER A 7 -4.75 -1.51 -16.37
C SER A 7 -4.74 -1.99 -14.92
N PRO A 8 -3.57 -2.09 -14.26
CA PRO A 8 -3.48 -2.44 -12.83
C PRO A 8 -3.96 -1.26 -11.99
N SER A 9 -5.25 -0.95 -12.11
CA SER A 9 -5.94 0.06 -11.33
C SER A 9 -6.17 -0.49 -9.93
N SER A 10 -5.22 -0.28 -9.03
CA SER A 10 -5.42 -0.37 -7.58
C SER A 10 -6.00 -1.70 -7.04
N HIS A 11 -5.75 -2.87 -7.65
CA HIS A 11 -6.20 -4.18 -7.13
C HIS A 11 -7.67 -4.27 -6.63
N GLY A 12 -8.56 -3.37 -7.07
CA GLY A 12 -9.96 -3.28 -6.62
C GLY A 12 -10.19 -2.78 -5.18
N ILE A 13 -9.20 -2.23 -4.48
CA ILE A 13 -9.39 -1.70 -3.12
C ILE A 13 -9.99 -0.29 -3.21
N ARG A 14 -11.32 -0.18 -2.99
CA ARG A 14 -12.06 1.10 -3.06
C ARG A 14 -12.21 1.78 -1.71
N SER A 15 -12.12 1.03 -0.61
CA SER A 15 -12.28 1.54 0.75
C SER A 15 -11.43 0.76 1.73
N LEU A 16 -10.87 1.45 2.73
CA LEU A 16 -10.16 0.81 3.84
C LEU A 16 -11.09 -0.06 4.70
N SER A 17 -12.40 0.21 4.70
CA SER A 17 -13.38 -0.60 5.45
C SER A 17 -13.51 -2.04 4.91
N ASP A 18 -13.08 -2.27 3.66
CA ASP A 18 -13.04 -3.59 3.05
C ASP A 18 -11.84 -4.43 3.55
N LEU A 19 -10.90 -3.80 4.27
CA LEU A 19 -9.68 -4.42 4.77
C LEU A 19 -9.81 -4.75 6.25
N GLU A 20 -9.47 -5.98 6.61
CA GLU A 20 -9.40 -6.46 7.98
C GLU A 20 -7.94 -6.60 8.41
N LYS A 21 -7.56 -6.00 9.53
CA LYS A 21 -6.21 -6.14 10.09
C LYS A 21 -6.04 -7.55 10.66
N VAL A 22 -5.03 -8.27 10.18
CA VAL A 22 -4.73 -9.64 10.62
C VAL A 22 -3.56 -9.66 11.60
N ALA A 23 -2.45 -9.02 11.25
CA ALA A 23 -1.24 -9.02 12.07
C ALA A 23 -0.34 -7.82 11.77
N VAL A 24 0.62 -7.54 12.65
CA VAL A 24 1.74 -6.62 12.37
C VAL A 24 2.82 -7.40 11.62
N LEU A 25 3.26 -6.89 10.46
CA LEU A 25 4.40 -7.44 9.72
C LEU A 25 5.71 -6.79 10.13
N GLY A 26 5.68 -5.54 10.56
CA GLY A 26 6.86 -4.85 11.06
C GLY A 26 6.67 -3.36 11.30
N HIS A 27 7.70 -2.74 11.83
CA HIS A 27 7.81 -1.30 12.01
C HIS A 27 8.83 -0.81 10.99
N GLY A 28 8.34 -0.17 9.92
CA GLY A 28 9.19 0.38 8.87
C GLY A 28 9.62 1.81 9.21
N ASN A 29 10.49 2.38 8.38
CA ASN A 29 10.81 3.80 8.50
C ASN A 29 9.52 4.62 8.37
N GLY A 30 9.20 5.38 9.42
CA GLY A 30 8.07 6.29 9.44
C GLY A 30 6.69 5.65 9.59
N GLY A 31 6.56 4.38 9.98
CA GLY A 31 5.24 3.78 10.13
C GLY A 31 5.20 2.30 10.49
N ILE A 32 3.98 1.79 10.62
CA ILE A 32 3.71 0.37 10.92
C ILE A 32 3.19 -0.30 9.64
N VAL A 33 3.66 -1.51 9.36
CA VAL A 33 3.18 -2.33 8.26
C VAL A 33 2.30 -3.44 8.81
N TYR A 34 1.04 -3.48 8.37
CA TYR A 34 0.07 -4.52 8.74
C TYR A 34 -0.14 -5.51 7.61
N LYS A 35 -0.30 -6.79 7.95
CA LYS A 35 -0.96 -7.76 7.08
C LYS A 35 -2.46 -7.50 7.17
N VAL A 36 -3.10 -7.28 6.04
CA VAL A 36 -4.55 -7.09 5.96
C VAL A 36 -5.18 -8.11 5.02
N HIS A 37 -6.40 -8.52 5.33
CA HIS A 37 -7.25 -9.37 4.50
C HIS A 37 -8.31 -8.52 3.81
N HIS A 38 -8.43 -8.63 2.50
CA HIS A 38 -9.46 -7.94 1.73
C HIS A 38 -10.70 -8.84 1.60
N LYS A 39 -11.77 -8.45 2.30
CA LYS A 39 -12.97 -9.28 2.48
C LYS A 39 -13.66 -9.65 1.17
N LYS A 40 -13.57 -8.80 0.15
CA LYS A 40 -14.29 -8.96 -1.12
C LYS A 40 -13.64 -9.94 -2.07
N ASN A 41 -12.32 -9.90 -2.20
CA ASN A 41 -11.58 -10.75 -3.14
C ASN A 41 -10.73 -11.84 -2.44
N ASN A 42 -10.87 -11.96 -1.11
CA ASN A 42 -10.19 -12.94 -0.27
C ASN A 42 -8.64 -12.91 -0.38
N SER A 43 -8.07 -11.76 -0.76
CA SER A 43 -6.61 -11.60 -0.95
C SER A 43 -5.96 -10.94 0.27
N PHE A 44 -4.66 -11.19 0.46
CA PHE A 44 -3.87 -10.54 1.51
C PHE A 44 -2.98 -9.44 0.93
N TYR A 45 -2.87 -8.34 1.66
CA TYR A 45 -2.03 -7.20 1.31
C TYR A 45 -1.18 -6.75 2.49
N ALA A 46 -0.12 -5.99 2.19
CA ALA A 46 0.61 -5.21 3.17
C ALA A 46 0.09 -3.76 3.17
N LEU A 47 -0.36 -3.26 4.32
CA LEU A 47 -0.82 -1.88 4.50
C LEU A 47 0.16 -1.12 5.39
N LYS A 48 0.90 -0.17 4.82
CA LYS A 48 1.79 0.73 5.58
C LYS A 48 1.00 1.95 6.06
N VAL A 49 0.88 2.11 7.38
CA VAL A 49 0.30 3.30 8.02
C VAL A 49 1.45 4.19 8.47
N LEU A 50 1.51 5.39 7.89
CA LEU A 50 2.57 6.36 8.13
C LEU A 50 2.23 7.21 9.36
N ASN A 51 3.20 7.36 10.28
CA ASN A 51 3.04 8.18 11.48
C ASN A 51 3.69 9.56 11.25
N PHE A 52 2.86 10.57 10.99
CA PHE A 52 3.29 11.96 10.82
C PHE A 52 3.26 12.68 12.16
N ASP A 53 4.13 12.26 13.09
CA ASP A 53 4.19 12.98 14.35
C ASP A 53 4.66 14.43 14.08
N ARG A 54 3.92 15.39 14.63
CA ARG A 54 3.96 16.81 14.26
C ARG A 54 5.20 17.52 14.81
N ASN A 55 6.03 16.81 15.57
CA ASN A 55 7.12 17.37 16.36
C ASN A 55 8.49 16.85 15.92
N GLY A 56 8.83 17.13 14.66
CA GLY A 56 10.21 17.36 14.25
C GLY A 56 11.08 16.12 13.99
N ILE A 57 11.93 16.28 12.97
CA ILE A 57 13.12 15.46 12.69
C ILE A 57 12.86 13.98 12.34
N GLY A 58 12.25 13.68 11.18
CA GLY A 58 12.17 12.27 10.74
C GLY A 58 12.05 12.02 9.25
N PHE A 59 11.37 12.88 8.50
CA PHE A 59 11.18 12.66 7.07
C PHE A 59 12.01 13.66 6.27
N ARG A 60 13.21 13.23 5.83
CA ARG A 60 14.00 14.00 4.85
C ARG A 60 13.31 14.08 3.48
N GLN A 61 12.26 13.28 3.25
CA GLN A 61 11.53 13.16 1.99
C GLN A 61 10.02 13.12 2.24
N PRO A 62 9.20 13.66 1.32
CA PRO A 62 7.75 13.66 1.49
C PRO A 62 7.23 12.23 1.57
N PRO A 63 6.30 11.93 2.48
CA PRO A 63 5.79 10.57 2.69
C PRO A 63 5.10 9.95 1.48
N THR A 64 4.65 10.80 0.57
CA THR A 64 4.03 10.41 -0.70
C THR A 64 5.04 9.92 -1.73
N LEU A 65 6.35 10.20 -1.54
CA LEU A 65 7.38 9.81 -2.50
C LEU A 65 7.48 8.29 -2.64
N GLU A 66 7.41 7.54 -1.54
CA GLU A 66 7.45 6.07 -1.58
C GLU A 66 6.32 5.51 -2.45
N ALA A 67 5.08 5.94 -2.19
CA ALA A 67 3.92 5.50 -2.96
C ALA A 67 3.99 5.93 -4.42
N GLU A 68 4.53 7.13 -4.69
CA GLU A 68 4.67 7.65 -6.05
C GLU A 68 5.71 6.88 -6.87
N ILE A 69 6.82 6.47 -6.25
CA ILE A 69 7.82 5.60 -6.89
C ILE A 69 7.21 4.24 -7.21
N LEU A 70 6.50 3.62 -6.25
CA LEU A 70 5.87 2.31 -6.45
C LEU A 70 4.86 2.31 -7.60
N LYS A 71 4.11 3.40 -7.80
CA LYS A 71 3.20 3.53 -8.97
C LYS A 71 3.92 3.47 -10.31
N ARG A 72 5.16 3.96 -10.40
CA ARG A 72 5.92 4.02 -11.66
C ARG A 72 6.49 2.66 -12.08
N VAL A 73 6.49 1.68 -11.18
CA VAL A 73 7.09 0.35 -11.38
C VAL A 73 6.06 -0.78 -11.30
N VAL A 74 4.76 -0.45 -11.43
CA VAL A 74 3.65 -1.40 -11.27
C VAL A 74 3.69 -2.60 -12.21
N ASP A 75 4.35 -2.48 -13.35
CA ASP A 75 4.44 -3.53 -14.38
C ASP A 75 5.66 -4.45 -14.19
N SER A 76 6.51 -4.20 -13.19
CA SER A 76 7.69 -5.03 -12.91
C SER A 76 7.29 -6.20 -12.00
N PRO A 77 7.47 -7.46 -12.41
CA PRO A 77 7.17 -8.61 -11.54
C PRO A 77 8.20 -8.79 -10.41
N TYR A 78 9.28 -8.01 -10.41
CA TYR A 78 10.36 -8.08 -9.43
C TYR A 78 10.38 -6.92 -8.43
N ILE A 79 9.46 -5.97 -8.54
CA ILE A 79 9.38 -4.78 -7.69
C ILE A 79 7.97 -4.63 -7.12
#